data_AF-A0AAJ2DM19-F1
#
_entry.id   AF-A0AAJ2DM19-F1
#
_cell.length_a   1.000
_cell.length_b   1.000
_cell.length_c   1.000
_cell.angle_alpha   90.00
_cell.angle_beta   90.00
_cell.angle_gamma   90.00
#
_symmetry.space_group_name_H-M   'P 1'
#
loop_
_entity.id
_entity.type
_entity.pdbx_description
1 polymer ?
#
loop_
_entity_poly.entity_id
_entity_poly.type
_entity_poly.pdbx_seq_one_letter_code
_entity_poly.pdbx_strand_id
1 'polypeptide(L)'
;MLKKFTTCILGGALVFNLSGCGSTSDKTSSESKESTSKQEEKNVKTNDTTKGNTDSKNTEQTKEKTKIKEKEYSLNKTFNTPKFDVTVKRVVERDKVGKESIGIQEPENGHVFIVIEVEGKNITNEPMKLAVLPSVDLVDENDNAYQSDVWATSSYEVEKGETSTISKELKPGDVKSGNKVYVINKEKFDTGKWYVLVNHEHKEQIK
;
A
#
# COMPACT_ATOMS: atom_id res chain seq x y z
N MET A 1 -50.29 10.91 1.12
CA MET A 1 -50.29 11.58 2.44
C MET A 1 -48.87 12.03 2.74
N LEU A 2 -48.63 13.34 2.74
CA LEU A 2 -47.30 13.94 2.77
C LEU A 2 -47.01 14.47 4.19
N LYS A 3 -46.11 13.82 4.94
CA LYS A 3 -45.65 14.34 6.24
C LYS A 3 -44.31 15.02 6.05
N LYS A 4 -44.35 16.35 6.09
CA LYS A 4 -43.20 17.27 6.12
C LYS A 4 -42.53 17.14 7.50
N PHE A 5 -41.25 16.81 7.55
CA PHE A 5 -40.45 16.95 8.75
C PHE A 5 -39.67 18.27 8.71
N THR A 6 -39.93 19.07 9.75
CA THR A 6 -39.36 20.39 9.99
C THR A 6 -37.93 20.28 10.51
N THR A 7 -37.04 21.03 9.86
CA THR A 7 -35.67 21.34 10.26
C THR A 7 -35.60 22.14 11.56
N CYS A 8 -34.74 21.73 12.50
CA CYS A 8 -34.20 22.60 13.55
C CYS A 8 -32.67 22.57 13.48
N ILE A 9 -32.09 23.65 12.95
CA ILE A 9 -30.64 23.94 13.02
C ILE A 9 -30.40 24.58 14.39
N LEU A 10 -29.71 23.87 15.29
CA LEU A 10 -29.10 24.51 16.46
C LEU A 10 -27.67 24.91 16.09
N GLY A 11 -27.48 26.21 15.88
CA GLY A 11 -26.18 26.82 15.77
C GLY A 11 -25.49 26.84 17.14
N GLY A 12 -24.30 26.24 17.22
CA GLY A 12 -23.37 26.40 18.33
C GLY A 12 -22.02 26.81 17.75
N ALA A 13 -21.74 28.11 17.72
CA ALA A 13 -20.43 28.64 17.39
C ALA A 13 -19.49 28.39 18.58
N LEU A 14 -18.46 27.56 18.39
CA LEU A 14 -17.34 27.42 19.30
C LEU A 14 -16.19 28.28 18.79
N VAL A 15 -16.01 29.45 19.41
CA VAL A 15 -14.86 30.34 19.21
C VAL A 15 -13.96 30.18 20.43
N PHE A 16 -12.80 29.55 20.27
CA PHE A 16 -11.73 29.58 21.27
C PHE A 16 -10.57 30.43 20.73
N ASN A 17 -10.26 31.46 21.50
CA ASN A 17 -9.26 32.49 21.23
C ASN A 17 -7.83 31.92 21.28
N LEU A 18 -7.03 32.32 20.30
CA LEU A 18 -5.56 32.26 20.35
C LEU A 18 -5.06 33.36 21.29
N SER A 19 -4.55 32.97 22.46
CA SER A 19 -3.77 33.86 23.31
C SER A 19 -2.33 33.88 22.81
N GLY A 20 -1.96 34.99 22.14
CA GLY A 20 -0.57 35.40 21.99
C GLY A 20 -0.15 36.33 23.14
N CYS A 21 1.09 36.13 23.61
CA CYS A 21 1.96 37.11 24.27
C CYS A 21 3.37 36.48 24.22
N GLY A 22 4.46 37.08 23.76
CA GLY A 22 4.75 38.47 23.43
C GLY A 22 6.17 38.79 23.92
N SER A 23 7.09 39.06 22.99
CA SER A 23 8.32 39.89 23.15
C SER A 23 9.48 39.29 23.99
N THR A 24 10.78 39.47 23.74
CA THR A 24 11.61 40.49 23.06
C THR A 24 12.98 39.92 22.63
N SER A 25 13.54 40.49 21.55
CA SER A 25 14.95 40.79 21.20
C SER A 25 16.12 40.08 21.94
N ASP A 26 17.18 39.61 21.27
CA ASP A 26 18.17 40.48 20.62
C ASP A 26 18.97 39.81 19.48
N LYS A 27 19.31 40.65 18.49
CA LYS A 27 20.39 40.44 17.53
C LYS A 27 21.74 40.48 18.25
N THR A 28 22.73 39.70 17.82
CA THR A 28 24.01 40.21 17.29
C THR A 28 24.92 39.08 16.82
N SER A 29 25.48 39.31 15.64
CA SER A 29 26.51 38.58 14.91
C SER A 29 27.86 38.54 15.61
N SER A 30 28.61 37.44 15.49
CA SER A 30 30.02 37.48 15.06
C SER A 30 30.61 36.08 14.88
N GLU A 31 31.21 35.87 13.71
CA GLU A 31 32.18 34.82 13.41
C GLU A 31 33.36 34.82 14.38
N SER A 32 33.97 33.65 14.62
CA SER A 32 35.31 33.31 14.11
C SER A 32 36.11 32.33 15.01
N LYS A 33 36.84 31.43 14.31
CA LYS A 33 38.13 30.80 14.65
C LYS A 33 38.20 29.63 15.64
N GLU A 34 38.26 28.43 15.04
CA GLU A 34 39.39 27.48 15.09
C GLU A 34 40.47 27.66 16.17
N SER A 35 40.75 26.60 16.95
CA SER A 35 42.11 26.13 17.30
C SER A 35 42.09 24.80 18.08
N THR A 36 43.06 23.96 17.75
CA THR A 36 43.30 22.54 18.07
C THR A 36 44.07 22.31 19.38
N SER A 37 43.88 21.13 20.03
CA SER A 37 44.90 20.25 20.67
C SER A 37 44.19 19.22 21.59
N LYS A 38 44.24 17.89 21.40
CA LYS A 38 45.29 16.84 21.41
C LYS A 38 45.35 16.05 22.74
N GLN A 39 45.72 14.76 22.59
CA GLN A 39 46.10 13.71 23.57
C GLN A 39 44.97 12.82 24.15
N GLU A 40 45.08 11.48 24.25
CA GLU A 40 46.09 10.50 23.78
C GLU A 40 45.54 9.06 23.91
N GLU A 41 46.09 8.22 23.03
CA GLU A 41 46.18 6.75 22.89
C GLU A 41 45.85 5.77 24.04
N LYS A 42 45.34 4.58 23.65
CA LYS A 42 46.02 3.31 24.00
C LYS A 42 45.81 2.17 22.98
N ASN A 43 46.93 1.52 22.70
CA ASN A 43 47.27 0.50 21.70
C ASN A 43 47.10 -0.94 22.24
N VAL A 44 46.67 -1.91 21.41
CA VAL A 44 47.05 -3.34 21.55
C VAL A 44 47.21 -4.01 20.17
N LYS A 45 48.44 -4.47 19.87
CA LYS A 45 48.83 -5.42 18.80
C LYS A 45 48.45 -6.86 19.16
N THR A 46 48.26 -7.75 18.17
CA THR A 46 48.84 -9.12 18.13
C THR A 46 48.87 -9.68 16.69
N ASN A 47 49.85 -10.54 16.43
CA ASN A 47 50.42 -11.00 15.16
C ASN A 47 49.68 -12.16 14.44
N ASP A 48 49.88 -12.18 13.12
CA ASP A 48 50.14 -13.26 12.14
C ASP A 48 50.03 -14.76 12.55
N THR A 49 49.45 -15.61 11.67
CA THR A 49 49.84 -17.02 11.33
C THR A 49 48.80 -17.74 10.41
N THR A 50 49.23 -18.06 9.17
CA THR A 50 49.04 -19.33 8.41
C THR A 50 47.82 -19.64 7.49
N LYS A 51 48.21 -19.98 6.24
CA LYS A 51 47.56 -20.74 5.14
C LYS A 51 46.97 -22.11 5.53
N GLY A 52 45.85 -22.51 4.90
CA GLY A 52 45.65 -23.94 4.54
C GLY A 52 44.22 -24.49 4.49
N ASN A 53 43.64 -24.49 3.28
CA ASN A 53 42.86 -25.55 2.60
C ASN A 53 41.57 -26.20 3.20
N THR A 54 40.49 -26.00 2.44
CA THR A 54 39.47 -26.98 1.96
C THR A 54 38.70 -27.86 2.96
N ASP A 55 37.40 -27.56 3.09
CA ASP A 55 36.31 -28.51 2.79
C ASP A 55 34.96 -27.77 2.75
N SER A 56 34.62 -27.22 1.57
CA SER A 56 33.25 -26.79 1.28
C SER A 56 32.40 -28.02 1.00
N LYS A 57 31.74 -28.53 2.04
CA LYS A 57 30.62 -29.46 1.90
C LYS A 57 29.44 -28.67 1.33
N ASN A 58 29.35 -28.66 0.00
CA ASN A 58 28.21 -28.15 -0.75
C ASN A 58 26.97 -28.96 -0.33
N THR A 59 26.25 -28.42 0.66
CA THR A 59 24.91 -28.90 0.97
C THR A 59 24.03 -28.19 -0.03
N GLU A 60 23.71 -28.88 -1.13
CA GLU A 60 22.62 -28.53 -2.02
C GLU A 60 21.34 -28.50 -1.18
N GLN A 61 21.06 -27.34 -0.57
CA GLN A 61 19.71 -26.99 -0.16
C GLN A 61 18.94 -26.83 -1.46
N THR A 62 18.27 -27.92 -1.85
CA THR A 62 17.14 -27.85 -2.75
C THR A 62 16.15 -26.86 -2.13
N LYS A 63 16.21 -25.61 -2.58
CA LYS A 63 15.22 -24.58 -2.26
C LYS A 63 13.88 -25.09 -2.75
N GLU A 64 13.08 -25.59 -1.82
CA GLU A 64 11.69 -25.92 -2.06
C GLU A 64 10.97 -24.61 -2.36
N LYS A 65 10.70 -24.38 -3.66
CA LYS A 65 9.96 -23.22 -4.15
C LYS A 65 8.65 -23.14 -3.37
N THR A 66 8.53 -22.16 -2.48
CA THR A 66 7.44 -22.13 -1.50
C THR A 66 6.12 -21.88 -2.23
N LYS A 67 5.33 -22.93 -2.45
CA LYS A 67 4.05 -22.86 -3.19
C LYS A 67 3.05 -21.96 -2.46
N ILE A 68 2.47 -20.98 -3.17
CA ILE A 68 1.43 -20.08 -2.65
C ILE A 68 0.10 -20.81 -2.66
N LYS A 69 -0.63 -20.76 -1.55
CA LYS A 69 -2.01 -21.25 -1.49
C LYS A 69 -2.94 -20.11 -1.84
N GLU A 70 -3.79 -20.32 -2.83
CA GLU A 70 -4.68 -19.28 -3.35
C GLU A 70 -6.10 -19.83 -3.49
N LYS A 71 -7.09 -18.99 -3.17
CA LYS A 71 -8.50 -19.18 -3.51
C LYS A 71 -8.96 -17.96 -4.32
N GLU A 72 -9.44 -18.22 -5.53
CA GLU A 72 -9.82 -17.17 -6.48
C GLU A 72 -11.33 -16.99 -6.58
N TYR A 73 -11.75 -15.74 -6.72
CA TYR A 73 -13.11 -15.28 -7.02
C TYR A 73 -13.04 -14.43 -8.30
N SER A 74 -13.33 -15.05 -9.46
CA SER A 74 -13.26 -14.36 -10.75
C SER A 74 -14.45 -13.42 -10.94
N LEU A 75 -14.20 -12.21 -11.42
CA LEU A 75 -15.22 -11.18 -11.68
C LEU A 75 -15.30 -10.86 -13.18
N ASN A 76 -14.14 -10.53 -13.78
CA ASN A 76 -13.98 -10.14 -15.18
C ASN A 76 -15.02 -9.10 -15.63
N LYS A 77 -15.27 -8.10 -14.78
CA LYS A 77 -16.30 -7.09 -14.98
C LYS A 77 -15.68 -5.71 -15.15
N THR A 78 -16.17 -5.00 -16.16
CA THR A 78 -15.80 -3.61 -16.42
C THR A 78 -16.91 -2.68 -15.95
N PHE A 79 -16.53 -1.64 -15.23
CA PHE A 79 -17.38 -0.59 -14.72
C PHE A 79 -17.02 0.71 -15.44
N ASN A 80 -17.99 1.28 -16.16
CA ASN A 80 -17.78 2.53 -16.89
C ASN A 80 -17.94 3.71 -15.93
N THR A 81 -16.92 4.57 -15.89
CA THR A 81 -16.99 5.88 -15.22
C THR A 81 -16.87 6.98 -16.27
N PRO A 82 -17.09 8.26 -15.94
CA PRO A 82 -17.04 9.33 -16.94
C PRO A 82 -15.71 9.46 -17.69
N LYS A 83 -14.59 9.04 -17.10
CA LYS A 83 -13.25 9.22 -17.68
C LYS A 83 -12.44 7.94 -17.81
N PHE A 84 -12.86 6.88 -17.14
CA PHE A 84 -12.14 5.62 -17.12
C PHE A 84 -13.07 4.43 -17.21
N ASP A 85 -12.63 3.40 -17.93
CA ASP A 85 -13.17 2.06 -17.76
C ASP A 85 -12.33 1.33 -16.71
N VAL A 86 -12.97 0.90 -15.64
CA VAL A 86 -12.32 0.17 -14.54
C VAL A 86 -12.69 -1.30 -14.65
N THR A 87 -11.71 -2.17 -14.92
CA THR A 87 -11.92 -3.61 -15.05
C THR A 87 -11.39 -4.32 -13.82
N VAL A 88 -12.29 -4.91 -13.03
CA VAL A 88 -11.94 -5.80 -11.92
C VAL A 88 -11.87 -7.22 -12.47
N LYS A 89 -10.66 -7.79 -12.51
CA LYS A 89 -10.40 -9.10 -13.10
C LYS A 89 -10.83 -10.21 -12.14
N ARG A 90 -10.27 -10.17 -10.93
CA ARG A 90 -10.51 -11.19 -9.90
C ARG A 90 -10.14 -10.68 -8.52
N VAL A 91 -10.67 -11.36 -7.51
CA VAL A 91 -10.19 -11.26 -6.13
C VAL A 91 -9.53 -12.57 -5.73
N VAL A 92 -8.37 -12.50 -5.07
CA VAL A 92 -7.59 -13.68 -4.66
C VAL A 92 -7.33 -13.61 -3.16
N GLU A 93 -7.80 -14.61 -2.44
CA GLU A 93 -7.39 -14.89 -1.06
C GLU A 93 -6.10 -15.71 -1.10
N ARG A 94 -5.05 -15.28 -0.39
CA ARG A 94 -3.75 -15.96 -0.40
C ARG A 94 -2.97 -15.80 0.90
N ASP A 95 -2.05 -16.73 1.12
CA ASP A 95 -1.27 -16.85 2.35
C ASP A 95 -0.01 -15.98 2.39
N LYS A 96 0.49 -15.54 1.24
CA LYS A 96 1.71 -14.72 1.16
C LYS A 96 1.73 -13.82 -0.07
N VAL A 97 2.59 -12.80 -0.09
CA VAL A 97 2.90 -11.99 -1.29
C VAL A 97 4.40 -11.77 -1.43
N GLY A 98 4.87 -11.55 -2.66
CA GLY A 98 6.30 -11.30 -2.95
C GLY A 98 7.00 -12.48 -3.62
N LYS A 99 8.32 -12.36 -3.76
CA LYS A 99 9.19 -13.37 -4.37
C LYS A 99 10.40 -13.61 -3.49
N GLU A 100 10.99 -14.80 -3.58
CA GLU A 100 12.22 -15.14 -2.84
C GLU A 100 13.36 -14.12 -3.03
N SER A 101 13.42 -13.45 -4.19
CA SER A 101 14.46 -12.46 -4.50
C SER A 101 14.29 -11.11 -3.78
N ILE A 102 13.08 -10.78 -3.32
CA ILE A 102 12.76 -9.50 -2.66
C ILE A 102 12.23 -9.69 -1.23
N GLY A 103 12.07 -10.95 -0.79
CA GLY A 103 11.38 -11.31 0.43
C GLY A 103 9.93 -11.74 0.16
N ILE A 104 9.49 -12.73 0.94
CA ILE A 104 8.09 -13.16 1.01
C ILE A 104 7.49 -12.53 2.26
N GLN A 105 6.31 -11.94 2.13
CA GLN A 105 5.53 -11.43 3.23
C GLN A 105 4.40 -12.41 3.55
N GLU A 106 4.14 -12.61 4.83
CA GLU A 106 3.04 -13.39 5.36
C GLU A 106 2.24 -12.48 6.30
N PRO A 107 0.90 -12.58 6.32
CA PRO A 107 0.09 -11.82 7.25
C PRO A 107 0.22 -12.42 8.66
N GLU A 108 -0.16 -11.65 9.68
CA GLU A 108 -0.17 -12.17 11.07
C GLU A 108 -1.09 -13.40 11.22
N ASN A 109 -0.85 -14.20 12.26
CA ASN A 109 -1.67 -15.36 12.56
C ASN A 109 -3.17 -15.03 12.57
N GLY A 110 -3.97 -15.88 11.91
CA GLY A 110 -5.41 -15.67 11.78
C GLY A 110 -5.83 -14.68 10.69
N HIS A 111 -4.88 -14.14 9.91
CA HIS A 111 -5.16 -13.24 8.79
C HIS A 111 -4.76 -13.86 7.45
N VAL A 112 -5.27 -13.26 6.37
CA VAL A 112 -4.97 -13.60 4.97
C VAL A 112 -4.78 -12.32 4.17
N PHE A 113 -4.05 -12.42 3.07
CA PHE A 113 -4.05 -11.36 2.06
C PHE A 113 -5.26 -11.54 1.15
N ILE A 114 -6.03 -10.47 0.98
CA ILE A 114 -7.04 -10.35 -0.07
C ILE A 114 -6.48 -9.43 -1.13
N VAL A 115 -6.38 -9.92 -2.36
CA VAL A 115 -5.84 -9.16 -3.49
C VAL A 115 -6.95 -8.88 -4.49
N ILE A 116 -7.16 -7.61 -4.83
CA ILE A 116 -8.02 -7.21 -5.94
C ILE A 116 -7.11 -6.92 -7.14
N GLU A 117 -7.18 -7.76 -8.17
CA GLU A 117 -6.52 -7.48 -9.45
C GLU A 117 -7.43 -6.59 -10.31
N VAL A 118 -6.99 -5.36 -10.58
CA VAL A 118 -7.80 -4.34 -11.25
C VAL A 118 -6.94 -3.50 -12.20
N GLU A 119 -7.56 -3.02 -13.27
CA GLU A 119 -6.94 -2.07 -14.19
C GLU A 119 -7.89 -0.93 -14.56
N GLY A 120 -7.33 0.24 -14.82
CA GLY A 120 -8.06 1.41 -15.30
C GLY A 120 -7.57 1.82 -16.68
N LYS A 121 -8.50 2.02 -17.62
CA LYS A 121 -8.23 2.52 -18.97
C LYS A 121 -8.71 3.95 -19.10
N ASN A 122 -7.86 4.85 -19.60
CA ASN A 122 -8.30 6.21 -19.96
C ASN A 122 -9.15 6.14 -21.25
N ILE A 123 -10.43 6.49 -21.15
CA ILE A 123 -11.37 6.50 -22.30
C ILE A 123 -11.59 7.89 -22.89
N THR A 124 -10.87 8.89 -22.40
CA THR A 124 -10.93 10.26 -22.93
C THR A 124 -9.92 10.45 -24.06
N ASN A 125 -10.02 11.61 -24.75
CA ASN A 125 -9.07 12.00 -25.80
C ASN A 125 -7.89 12.85 -25.27
N GLU A 126 -7.78 13.03 -23.94
CA GLU A 126 -6.72 13.81 -23.31
C GLU A 126 -5.93 12.97 -22.29
N PRO A 127 -4.66 13.31 -21.99
CA PRO A 127 -3.94 12.70 -20.88
C PRO A 127 -4.65 12.94 -19.55
N MET A 128 -4.78 11.89 -18.75
CA MET A 128 -5.46 11.93 -17.46
C MET A 128 -4.49 11.65 -16.32
N LYS A 129 -4.52 12.46 -15.26
CA LYS A 129 -3.68 12.24 -14.07
C LYS A 129 -4.06 10.94 -13.37
N LEU A 130 -3.07 10.18 -12.89
CA LEU A 130 -3.34 8.95 -12.13
C LEU A 130 -4.07 9.23 -10.80
N ALA A 131 -3.89 10.42 -10.22
CA ALA A 131 -4.55 10.82 -8.98
C ALA A 131 -6.08 10.96 -9.11
N VAL A 132 -6.62 10.99 -10.34
CA VAL A 132 -8.07 11.02 -10.58
C VAL A 132 -8.62 9.67 -11.03
N LEU A 133 -7.83 8.59 -10.92
CA LEU A 133 -8.35 7.24 -11.13
C LEU A 133 -9.46 6.96 -10.11
N PRO A 134 -10.54 6.29 -10.52
CA PRO A 134 -11.61 5.91 -9.60
C PRO A 134 -11.10 5.02 -8.47
N SER A 135 -11.68 5.17 -7.28
CA SER A 135 -11.41 4.29 -6.14
C SER A 135 -11.89 2.87 -6.41
N VAL A 136 -11.18 1.90 -5.84
CA VAL A 136 -11.53 0.48 -5.85
C VAL A 136 -11.24 -0.04 -4.46
N ASP A 137 -12.29 -0.30 -3.69
CA ASP A 137 -12.22 -0.63 -2.28
C ASP A 137 -12.79 -2.02 -2.01
N LEU A 138 -12.17 -2.75 -1.08
CA LEU A 138 -12.76 -3.95 -0.50
C LEU A 138 -13.73 -3.53 0.60
N VAL A 139 -14.95 -4.07 0.57
CA VAL A 139 -16.02 -3.70 1.52
C VAL A 139 -16.69 -4.96 2.07
N ASP A 140 -17.01 -4.98 3.37
CA ASP A 140 -17.76 -6.06 4.00
C ASP A 140 -19.29 -5.84 3.92
N GLU A 141 -20.05 -6.77 4.49
CA GLU A 141 -21.51 -6.68 4.56
C GLU A 141 -22.06 -5.57 5.46
N ASN A 142 -21.21 -4.98 6.30
CA ASN A 142 -21.54 -3.87 7.19
C ASN A 142 -21.11 -2.52 6.60
N ASP A 143 -20.77 -2.48 5.31
CA ASP A 143 -20.29 -1.29 4.58
C ASP A 143 -18.95 -0.71 5.11
N ASN A 144 -18.14 -1.51 5.81
CA ASN A 144 -16.79 -1.09 6.20
C ASN A 144 -15.87 -1.18 4.98
N ALA A 145 -15.36 -0.04 4.52
CA ALA A 145 -14.33 0.04 3.49
C ALA A 145 -12.94 -0.14 4.11
N TYR A 146 -12.15 -1.06 3.55
CA TYR A 146 -10.81 -1.37 4.03
C TYR A 146 -9.76 -0.59 3.27
N GLN A 147 -8.69 -0.18 3.98
CA GLN A 147 -7.54 0.47 3.38
C GLN A 147 -6.54 -0.58 2.89
N SER A 148 -6.02 -0.41 1.67
CA SER A 148 -5.00 -1.30 1.14
C SER A 148 -3.66 -1.10 1.84
N ASP A 149 -2.96 -2.22 2.10
CA ASP A 149 -1.58 -2.25 2.58
C ASP A 149 -0.63 -1.95 1.43
N VAL A 150 0.02 -0.79 1.49
CA VAL A 150 0.92 -0.29 0.45
C VAL A 150 2.16 -1.17 0.27
N TRP A 151 2.67 -1.75 1.36
CA TRP A 151 3.90 -2.55 1.34
C TRP A 151 3.64 -3.95 0.77
N ALA A 152 2.53 -4.57 1.17
CA ALA A 152 2.07 -5.84 0.60
C ALA A 152 1.69 -5.68 -0.88
N THR A 153 1.02 -4.57 -1.23
CA THR A 153 0.69 -4.24 -2.63
C THR A 153 1.94 -4.11 -3.49
N SER A 154 2.93 -3.34 -3.04
CA SER A 154 4.20 -3.19 -3.74
C SER A 154 4.90 -4.54 -3.96
N SER A 155 4.94 -5.39 -2.94
CA SER A 155 5.55 -6.73 -3.07
C SER A 155 4.80 -7.62 -4.04
N TYR A 156 3.47 -7.53 -4.08
CA TYR A 156 2.64 -8.22 -5.06
C TYR A 156 2.86 -7.70 -6.49
N GLU A 157 2.95 -6.38 -6.69
CA GLU A 157 3.24 -5.79 -8.00
C GLU A 157 4.61 -6.26 -8.53
N VAL A 158 5.65 -6.26 -7.69
CA VAL A 158 6.96 -6.80 -8.07
C VAL A 158 6.89 -8.31 -8.32
N GLU A 159 6.05 -9.05 -7.57
CA GLU A 159 5.76 -10.46 -7.86
C GLU A 159 5.13 -10.65 -9.25
N LYS A 160 4.26 -9.75 -9.70
CA LYS A 160 3.68 -9.79 -11.05
C LYS A 160 4.59 -9.25 -12.14
N GLY A 161 5.75 -8.67 -11.78
CA GLY A 161 6.62 -7.98 -12.73
C GLY A 161 6.08 -6.61 -13.12
N GLU A 162 5.11 -6.09 -12.35
CA GLU A 162 4.50 -4.78 -12.52
C GLU A 162 5.34 -3.73 -11.78
N THR A 163 6.62 -3.60 -12.13
CA THR A 163 7.46 -2.54 -11.57
C THR A 163 7.08 -1.22 -12.23
N SER A 164 6.31 -0.38 -11.53
CA SER A 164 5.75 0.84 -12.10
C SER A 164 6.84 1.79 -12.61
N THR A 165 6.76 2.19 -13.88
CA THR A 165 7.33 3.46 -14.35
C THR A 165 6.62 4.61 -13.66
N ILE A 166 7.37 5.65 -13.27
CA ILE A 166 6.85 6.82 -12.55
C ILE A 166 6.13 7.76 -13.53
N SER A 167 5.11 7.29 -14.25
CA SER A 167 4.22 8.21 -14.97
C SER A 167 3.24 8.81 -13.97
N LYS A 168 2.99 10.12 -14.08
CA LYS A 168 1.95 10.80 -13.28
C LYS A 168 0.60 10.85 -14.01
N GLU A 169 0.60 10.42 -15.26
CA GLU A 169 -0.52 10.52 -16.21
C GLU A 169 -0.66 9.24 -17.04
N LEU A 170 -1.87 9.04 -17.54
CA LEU A 170 -2.30 7.96 -18.41
C LEU A 170 -2.76 8.59 -19.73
N LYS A 171 -2.14 8.26 -20.87
CA LYS A 171 -2.53 8.84 -22.16
C LYS A 171 -3.88 8.28 -22.63
N PRO A 172 -4.54 8.91 -23.62
CA PRO A 172 -5.74 8.36 -24.24
C PRO A 172 -5.56 6.90 -24.65
N GLY A 173 -6.45 6.02 -24.19
CA GLY A 173 -6.44 4.60 -24.49
C GLY A 173 -5.46 3.74 -23.67
N ASP A 174 -4.51 4.34 -22.95
CA ASP A 174 -3.57 3.60 -22.09
C ASP A 174 -4.31 2.91 -20.94
N VAL A 175 -3.77 1.76 -20.52
CA VAL A 175 -4.26 0.95 -19.40
C VAL A 175 -3.21 0.92 -18.30
N LYS A 176 -3.64 1.07 -17.05
CA LYS A 176 -2.77 0.97 -15.87
C LYS A 176 -3.34 -0.05 -14.89
N SER A 177 -2.50 -1.02 -14.51
CA SER A 177 -2.78 -1.89 -13.37
C SER A 177 -2.80 -1.08 -12.07
N GLY A 178 -3.76 -1.38 -11.20
CA GLY A 178 -3.99 -0.69 -9.93
C GLY A 178 -4.29 -1.67 -8.80
N ASN A 179 -3.61 -2.83 -8.82
CA ASN A 179 -3.79 -3.91 -7.84
C ASN A 179 -3.82 -3.39 -6.40
N LYS A 180 -4.66 -4.00 -5.56
CA LYS A 180 -4.79 -3.66 -4.14
C LYS A 180 -4.65 -4.91 -3.29
N VAL A 181 -3.84 -4.84 -2.25
CA VAL A 181 -3.70 -5.91 -1.26
C VAL A 181 -4.21 -5.44 0.10
N TYR A 182 -4.94 -6.28 0.80
CA TYR A 182 -5.52 -6.03 2.12
C TYR A 182 -5.15 -7.15 3.07
N VAL A 183 -4.95 -6.84 4.36
CA VAL A 183 -4.77 -7.83 5.42
C VAL A 183 -6.10 -7.97 6.16
N ILE A 184 -6.72 -9.15 6.05
CA ILE A 184 -8.08 -9.38 6.56
C ILE A 184 -8.07 -10.58 7.49
N ASN A 185 -8.84 -10.51 8.58
CA ASN A 185 -9.06 -11.65 9.46
C ASN A 185 -9.72 -12.79 8.66
N LYS A 186 -9.10 -13.97 8.68
CA LYS A 186 -9.48 -15.10 7.84
C LYS A 186 -10.90 -15.58 8.14
N GLU A 187 -11.27 -15.70 9.41
CA GLU A 187 -12.60 -16.18 9.80
C GLU A 187 -13.70 -15.22 9.33
N LYS A 188 -13.48 -13.90 9.44
CA LYS A 188 -14.40 -12.89 8.91
C LYS A 188 -14.52 -12.97 7.39
N PHE A 189 -13.41 -13.18 6.68
CA PHE A 189 -13.44 -13.36 5.22
C PHE A 189 -14.15 -14.65 4.82
N ASP A 190 -13.95 -15.72 5.59
CA ASP A 190 -14.50 -17.04 5.31
C ASP A 190 -16.01 -17.13 5.56
N THR A 191 -16.54 -16.38 6.52
CA THR A 191 -17.95 -16.46 6.94
C THR A 191 -18.82 -15.33 6.42
N GLY A 192 -18.27 -14.15 6.19
CA GLY A 192 -19.01 -12.97 5.76
C GLY A 192 -19.24 -12.88 4.24
N LYS A 193 -20.13 -11.96 3.84
CA LYS A 193 -20.25 -11.50 2.45
C LYS A 193 -19.30 -10.36 2.20
N TRP A 194 -18.73 -10.34 1.00
CA TRP A 194 -17.72 -9.35 0.62
C TRP A 194 -18.02 -8.76 -0.73
N TYR A 195 -17.57 -7.53 -0.92
CA TYR A 195 -17.86 -6.74 -2.10
C TYR A 195 -16.62 -5.97 -2.55
N VAL A 196 -16.56 -5.69 -3.85
CA VAL A 196 -15.70 -4.66 -4.41
C VAL A 196 -16.57 -3.44 -4.71
N LEU A 197 -16.19 -2.29 -4.18
CA LEU A 197 -16.83 -1.01 -4.43
C LEU A 197 -15.96 -0.19 -5.37
N VAL A 198 -16.47 0.10 -6.57
CA VAL A 198 -15.80 0.90 -7.59
C VAL A 198 -16.43 2.29 -7.65
N ASN A 199 -15.58 3.32 -7.57
CA ASN A 199 -15.94 4.74 -7.64
C ASN A 199 -17.00 5.18 -6.62
N HIS A 200 -17.15 4.47 -5.49
CA HIS A 200 -18.26 4.66 -4.53
C HIS A 200 -19.67 4.54 -5.13
N GLU A 201 -19.81 3.98 -6.34
CA GLU A 201 -21.07 3.92 -7.09
C GLU A 201 -21.47 2.47 -7.41
N HIS A 202 -20.50 1.64 -7.78
CA HIS A 202 -20.75 0.26 -8.21
C HIS A 202 -20.29 -0.72 -7.15
N LYS A 203 -21.24 -1.38 -6.47
CA LYS A 203 -20.96 -2.43 -5.48
C LYS A 203 -21.20 -3.80 -6.10
N GLU A 204 -20.14 -4.60 -6.23
CA GLU A 204 -20.19 -5.95 -6.78
C GLU A 204 -19.89 -6.98 -5.70
N GLN A 205 -20.79 -7.93 -5.46
CA GLN A 205 -20.56 -9.01 -4.50
C GLN A 205 -19.55 -10.01 -5.07
N ILE A 206 -18.51 -10.34 -4.30
CA ILE A 206 -17.50 -11.34 -4.67
C ILE A 206 -17.73 -12.69 -3.98
N LYS A 207 -18.47 -12.68 -2.88
CA LYS A 207 -18.76 -13.82 -2.03
C LYS A 207 -20.06 -13.60 -1.25
#